data_AF-A0A0P0M5G3-F1
#
_entry.id   AF-A0A0P0M5G3-F1
#
_cell.length_a   1.000
_cell.length_b   1.000
_cell.length_c   1.000
_cell.angle_alpha   90.00
_cell.angle_beta   90.00
_cell.angle_gamma   90.00
#
_symmetry.space_group_name_H-M   'P 1'
#
loop_
_entity.id
_entity.type
_entity.pdbx_description
1 polymer ?
#
loop_
_entity_poly.entity_id
_entity_poly.type
_entity_poly.pdbx_seq_one_letter_code
_entity_poly.pdbx_strand_id
1 'polypeptide(L)'
;MKMICMAVMLFITLLSAGAQKNIPASDIKVAMMKATRFMVEKVSNRGGYLWNYSPDFSRCWGELEAKPSMIWIEAGTPAMGNVFLNAYQLTGESYYLKAAQAAADALIWGQHSSGGWPYMLDFSGETSLKQWYSKVQKGYIHCAQEHAHYYGNCTYDDAATYDSGMFLLRMYLLTLDPKYKYPVERCLDFVLESQYPIGGWPQRYPLHYEYVKGDKEDYTSFITINDGVHTNNINFLLACYTLLGETRALEPLQRAMTCVLALQGGKPQAGWAMQHKLDLNYSPGHARDFEPAGYAATATAEMCRNLMRFYRWTGDTKYLARIPDAFEFLESIRYNDAQMKQLGKSVKPGQILCPTFVEVGTNRPLYLHNDPDHYWVDYDYHGLITHYSSTRAIDLQSLKDEYQHLLSLSKEEVTKDSPFIGQTDISGTLLSHLMRGKMQQADTQKVDSLLTILKKKDYLPGRLPSVSKENPGFSNAPLPSEVISIKEYMNGMSTFIQYLTK
;
A
#
# COMPACT_ATOMS: atom_id res chain seq x y z
N MET A 1 -23.89 -2.96 76.88
CA MET A 1 -24.51 -3.79 75.82
C MET A 1 -23.69 -3.62 74.55
N LYS A 2 -22.93 -4.67 74.19
CA LYS A 2 -22.22 -4.98 72.93
C LYS A 2 -21.33 -3.92 72.25
N MET A 3 -20.03 -4.20 72.34
CA MET A 3 -18.97 -3.92 71.35
C MET A 3 -19.37 -4.36 69.94
N ILE A 4 -19.01 -3.58 68.91
CA ILE A 4 -18.53 -4.08 67.61
C ILE A 4 -17.45 -3.12 67.10
N CYS A 5 -16.18 -3.53 67.20
CA CYS A 5 -15.08 -2.96 66.43
C CYS A 5 -15.10 -3.60 65.04
N MET A 6 -15.24 -2.79 63.99
CA MET A 6 -15.13 -3.25 62.60
C MET A 6 -13.73 -2.89 62.09
N ALA A 7 -12.86 -3.90 62.03
CA ALA A 7 -11.53 -3.80 61.45
C ALA A 7 -11.62 -3.76 59.92
N VAL A 8 -11.16 -2.67 59.31
CA VAL A 8 -10.98 -2.56 57.85
C VAL A 8 -9.61 -3.15 57.52
N MET A 9 -9.58 -4.37 56.97
CA MET A 9 -8.38 -4.93 56.34
C MET A 9 -8.16 -4.25 54.99
N LEU A 10 -7.13 -3.41 54.91
CA LEU A 10 -6.62 -2.85 53.67
C LEU A 10 -5.82 -3.95 52.94
N PHE A 11 -6.42 -4.61 51.95
CA PHE A 11 -5.68 -5.47 51.01
C PHE A 11 -4.89 -4.58 50.05
N ILE A 12 -3.61 -4.35 50.37
CA ILE A 12 -2.65 -3.78 49.43
C ILE A 12 -2.35 -4.88 48.40
N THR A 13 -3.01 -4.81 47.26
CA THR A 13 -2.56 -5.53 46.06
C THR A 13 -1.30 -4.81 45.55
N LEU A 14 -0.14 -5.35 45.90
CA LEU A 14 1.12 -5.03 45.25
C LEU A 14 1.02 -5.45 43.78
N LEU A 15 0.50 -4.57 42.93
CA LEU A 15 0.77 -4.60 41.51
C LEU A 15 2.29 -4.54 41.37
N SER A 16 2.88 -5.69 41.04
CA SER A 16 4.27 -5.75 40.60
C SER A 16 4.37 -4.89 39.35
N ALA A 17 4.78 -3.64 39.52
CA ALA A 17 5.29 -2.82 38.44
C ALA A 17 6.51 -3.58 37.90
N GLY A 18 6.30 -4.38 36.86
CA GLY A 18 7.39 -5.05 36.17
C GLY A 18 8.39 -3.98 35.76
N ALA A 19 9.58 -4.01 36.36
CA ALA A 19 10.66 -3.12 35.98
C ALA A 19 10.83 -3.22 34.47
N GLN A 20 10.64 -2.10 33.76
CA GLN A 20 10.78 -2.08 32.31
C GLN A 20 12.22 -2.48 32.00
N LYS A 21 12.40 -3.68 31.44
CA LYS A 21 13.71 -4.22 31.10
C LYS A 21 14.44 -3.19 30.23
N ASN A 22 15.52 -2.63 30.74
CA ASN A 22 16.35 -1.71 29.98
C ASN A 22 17.17 -2.54 28.99
N ILE A 23 16.85 -2.44 27.70
CA ILE A 23 17.51 -3.21 26.65
C ILE A 23 18.65 -2.34 26.11
N PRO A 24 19.92 -2.76 26.22
CA PRO A 24 21.05 -1.96 25.76
C PRO A 24 20.93 -1.64 24.26
N ALA A 25 21.13 -0.38 23.90
CA ALA A 25 21.13 0.05 22.49
C ALA A 25 22.18 -0.71 21.65
N SER A 26 23.30 -1.11 22.26
CA SER A 26 24.33 -1.95 21.64
C SER A 26 23.78 -3.29 21.17
N ASP A 27 22.97 -3.96 22.00
CA ASP A 27 22.41 -5.28 21.70
C ASP A 27 21.45 -5.20 20.51
N ILE A 28 20.66 -4.13 20.47
CA ILE A 28 19.75 -3.85 19.34
C ILE A 28 20.54 -3.59 18.07
N LYS A 29 21.58 -2.74 18.11
CA LYS A 29 22.42 -2.46 16.95
C LYS A 29 23.13 -3.71 16.42
N VAL A 30 23.64 -4.57 17.30
CA VAL A 30 24.24 -5.87 16.94
C VAL A 30 23.21 -6.76 16.24
N ALA A 31 22.01 -6.89 16.80
CA ALA A 31 20.94 -7.70 16.23
C ALA A 31 20.47 -7.18 14.86
N MET A 32 20.28 -5.85 14.74
CA MET A 32 19.96 -5.19 13.47
C MET A 32 21.01 -5.47 12.41
N MET A 33 22.30 -5.30 12.74
CA MET A 33 23.40 -5.54 11.79
C MET A 33 23.48 -7.01 11.39
N LYS A 34 23.32 -7.93 12.34
CA LYS A 34 23.30 -9.37 12.10
C LYS A 34 22.20 -9.75 11.11
N ALA A 35 20.96 -9.33 11.37
CA ALA A 35 19.83 -9.62 10.49
C ALA A 35 20.01 -9.00 9.09
N THR A 36 20.55 -7.77 9.04
CA THR A 36 20.80 -7.07 7.78
C THR A 36 21.87 -7.76 6.94
N ARG A 37 22.97 -8.21 7.55
CA ARG A 37 23.99 -9.00 6.85
C ARG A 37 23.41 -10.28 6.27
N PHE A 38 22.55 -10.97 7.02
CA PHE A 38 21.87 -12.15 6.48
C PHE A 38 21.04 -11.80 5.24
N MET A 39 20.23 -10.74 5.30
CA MET A 39 19.42 -10.32 4.15
C MET A 39 20.28 -9.91 2.94
N VAL A 40 21.35 -9.15 3.17
CA VAL A 40 22.21 -8.64 2.08
C VAL A 40 23.10 -9.74 1.49
N GLU A 41 23.70 -10.59 2.33
CA GLU A 41 24.75 -11.53 1.92
C GLU A 41 24.20 -12.92 1.53
N LYS A 42 22.98 -13.28 1.97
CA LYS A 42 22.38 -14.60 1.70
C LYS A 42 21.08 -14.53 0.90
N VAL A 43 20.26 -13.52 1.12
CA VAL A 43 18.90 -13.46 0.56
C VAL A 43 18.84 -12.63 -0.72
N SER A 44 19.58 -11.52 -0.76
CA SER A 44 19.54 -10.59 -1.88
C SER A 44 20.04 -11.22 -3.17
N ASN A 45 19.37 -10.89 -4.28
CA ASN A 45 19.90 -11.12 -5.61
C ASN A 45 20.21 -9.76 -6.26
N ARG A 46 21.50 -9.43 -6.38
CA ARG A 46 22.00 -8.15 -6.93
C ARG A 46 21.35 -6.91 -6.29
N GLY A 47 21.10 -6.95 -4.98
CA GLY A 47 20.47 -5.85 -4.26
C GLY A 47 18.93 -5.90 -4.21
N GLY A 48 18.29 -6.76 -5.01
CA GLY A 48 16.83 -6.91 -4.97
C GLY A 48 16.35 -8.09 -4.13
N TYR A 49 15.04 -8.10 -3.87
CA TYR A 49 14.37 -9.00 -2.92
C TYR A 49 13.02 -9.48 -3.43
N LEU A 50 12.67 -10.71 -3.06
CA LEU A 50 11.33 -11.31 -3.12
C LEU A 50 10.72 -11.29 -1.71
N TRP A 51 9.43 -11.59 -1.57
CA TRP A 51 8.74 -11.52 -0.27
C TRP A 51 9.21 -12.58 0.72
N ASN A 52 9.34 -13.82 0.24
CA ASN A 52 9.60 -14.97 1.08
C ASN A 52 10.56 -15.96 0.40
N TYR A 53 11.34 -16.66 1.22
CA TYR A 53 12.29 -17.67 0.78
C TYR A 53 12.20 -18.88 1.71
N SER A 54 12.33 -20.08 1.14
CA SER A 54 12.51 -21.27 1.96
C SER A 54 13.84 -21.19 2.72
N PRO A 55 13.97 -21.76 3.93
CA PRO A 55 15.20 -21.67 4.71
C PRO A 55 16.44 -22.25 4.01
N ASP A 56 16.25 -23.18 3.06
CA ASP A 56 17.27 -23.80 2.23
C ASP A 56 17.46 -23.09 0.86
N PHE A 57 16.71 -22.01 0.61
CA PHE A 57 16.69 -21.25 -0.66
C PHE A 57 16.31 -22.06 -1.91
N SER A 58 15.77 -23.27 -1.75
CA SER A 58 15.29 -24.07 -2.87
C SER A 58 14.07 -23.44 -3.57
N ARG A 59 13.33 -22.58 -2.86
CA ARG A 59 12.08 -21.95 -3.33
C ARG A 59 11.98 -20.51 -2.83
N CYS A 60 11.34 -19.66 -3.62
CA CYS A 60 11.15 -18.26 -3.30
C CYS A 60 9.86 -17.71 -3.90
N TRP A 61 9.26 -16.70 -3.26
CA TRP A 61 7.96 -16.16 -3.62
C TRP A 61 7.97 -14.64 -3.52
N GLY A 62 7.46 -13.98 -4.55
CA GLY A 62 6.80 -12.68 -4.38
C GLY A 62 5.37 -12.94 -3.93
N GLU A 63 4.41 -12.40 -4.68
CA GLU A 63 3.02 -12.85 -4.56
C GLU A 63 2.88 -14.33 -4.95
N LEU A 64 3.53 -14.69 -6.07
CA LEU A 64 3.58 -16.02 -6.65
C LEU A 64 4.98 -16.64 -6.52
N GLU A 65 5.07 -17.96 -6.69
CA GLU A 65 6.38 -18.62 -6.74
C GLU A 65 7.21 -18.05 -7.89
N ALA A 66 8.39 -17.56 -7.54
CA ALA A 66 9.31 -16.85 -8.40
C ALA A 66 10.57 -17.69 -8.65
N LYS A 67 11.38 -17.26 -9.61
CA LYS A 67 12.70 -17.84 -9.83
C LYS A 67 13.72 -17.12 -8.95
N PRO A 68 14.83 -17.77 -8.56
CA PRO A 68 15.91 -17.12 -7.82
C PRO A 68 16.51 -15.90 -8.55
N SER A 69 16.40 -15.85 -9.88
CA SER A 69 16.85 -14.72 -10.70
C SER A 69 15.93 -13.50 -10.66
N MET A 70 14.75 -13.62 -10.07
CA MET A 70 13.74 -12.56 -10.03
C MET A 70 13.78 -11.76 -8.72
N ILE A 71 13.29 -10.53 -8.80
CA ILE A 71 13.05 -9.66 -7.64
C ILE A 71 11.67 -9.01 -7.78
N TRP A 72 11.00 -8.74 -6.66
CA TRP A 72 9.70 -8.08 -6.62
C TRP A 72 9.86 -6.58 -6.36
N ILE A 73 9.07 -5.79 -7.07
CA ILE A 73 8.95 -4.35 -6.89
C ILE A 73 7.84 -4.08 -5.89
N GLU A 74 6.66 -4.64 -6.14
CA GLU A 74 5.51 -4.65 -5.24
C GLU A 74 5.92 -5.14 -3.84
N ALA A 75 5.71 -4.29 -2.83
CA ALA A 75 6.00 -4.58 -1.41
C ALA A 75 7.37 -5.22 -1.13
N GLY A 76 8.35 -5.01 -2.03
CA GLY A 76 9.57 -5.80 -2.13
C GLY A 76 10.82 -4.95 -2.05
N THR A 77 11.52 -4.83 -3.17
CA THR A 77 12.85 -4.21 -3.28
C THR A 77 12.88 -2.74 -2.84
N PRO A 78 11.95 -1.85 -3.26
CA PRO A 78 11.93 -0.47 -2.77
C PRO A 78 11.69 -0.38 -1.26
N ALA A 79 10.80 -1.23 -0.72
CA ALA A 79 10.48 -1.25 0.71
C ALA A 79 11.70 -1.66 1.56
N MET A 80 12.44 -2.68 1.13
CA MET A 80 13.71 -3.09 1.75
C MET A 80 14.75 -1.97 1.71
N GLY A 81 14.91 -1.31 0.57
CA GLY A 81 15.79 -0.16 0.41
C GLY A 81 15.47 0.97 1.40
N ASN A 82 14.19 1.29 1.56
CA ASN A 82 13.72 2.29 2.51
C ASN A 82 14.04 1.92 3.98
N VAL A 83 13.93 0.64 4.35
CA VAL A 83 14.30 0.17 5.70
C VAL A 83 15.79 0.28 5.95
N PHE A 84 16.63 -0.04 4.96
CA PHE A 84 18.08 0.17 5.06
C PHE A 84 18.43 1.65 5.23
N LEU A 85 17.77 2.55 4.47
CA LEU A 85 17.97 3.99 4.66
C LEU A 85 17.59 4.45 6.06
N ASN A 86 16.44 4.02 6.58
CA ASN A 86 16.02 4.37 7.93
C ASN A 86 17.06 3.91 8.97
N ALA A 87 17.60 2.69 8.81
CA ALA A 87 18.65 2.16 9.69
C ALA A 87 19.96 2.96 9.57
N TYR A 88 20.36 3.37 8.37
CA TYR A 88 21.51 4.25 8.16
C TYR A 88 21.34 5.59 8.86
N GLN A 89 20.19 6.25 8.68
CA GLN A 89 19.93 7.57 9.26
C GLN A 89 19.92 7.54 10.79
N LEU A 90 19.47 6.44 11.39
CA LEU A 90 19.49 6.23 12.83
C LEU A 90 20.90 5.94 13.37
N THR A 91 21.68 5.11 12.65
CA THR A 91 22.91 4.51 13.22
C THR A 91 24.20 5.17 12.73
N GLY A 92 24.18 5.82 11.56
CA GLY A 92 25.37 6.31 10.85
C GLY A 92 26.20 5.20 10.18
N GLU A 93 25.80 3.93 10.29
CA GLU A 93 26.60 2.79 9.83
C GLU A 93 26.55 2.65 8.30
N SER A 94 27.70 2.84 7.65
CA SER A 94 27.82 2.85 6.17
C SER A 94 27.37 1.56 5.49
N TYR A 95 27.34 0.43 6.20
CA TYR A 95 26.87 -0.84 5.65
C TYR A 95 25.39 -0.78 5.24
N TYR A 96 24.54 -0.11 6.03
CA TYR A 96 23.13 0.07 5.67
C TYR A 96 22.97 0.94 4.43
N LEU A 97 23.77 2.01 4.31
CA LEU A 97 23.76 2.83 3.11
C LEU A 97 24.16 2.00 1.89
N LYS A 98 25.21 1.18 1.97
CA LYS A 98 25.62 0.27 0.87
C LYS A 98 24.51 -0.72 0.50
N ALA A 99 23.77 -1.24 1.48
CA ALA A 99 22.62 -2.10 1.22
C ALA A 99 21.48 -1.37 0.49
N ALA A 100 21.18 -0.13 0.90
CA ALA A 100 20.21 0.73 0.19
C ALA A 100 20.68 1.07 -1.23
N GLN A 101 21.97 1.36 -1.42
CA GLN A 101 22.56 1.62 -2.73
C GLN A 101 22.41 0.40 -3.65
N ALA A 102 22.65 -0.82 -3.15
CA ALA A 102 22.47 -2.03 -3.94
C ALA A 102 21.00 -2.23 -4.38
N ALA A 103 20.03 -1.98 -3.48
CA ALA A 103 18.62 -2.01 -3.83
C ALA A 103 18.26 -0.95 -4.88
N ALA A 104 18.81 0.26 -4.76
CA ALA A 104 18.63 1.32 -5.75
C ALA A 104 19.22 0.94 -7.11
N ASP A 105 20.42 0.38 -7.14
CA ASP A 105 21.09 -0.06 -8.37
C ASP A 105 20.28 -1.15 -9.10
N ALA A 106 19.63 -2.07 -8.36
CA ALA A 106 18.71 -3.06 -8.93
C ALA A 106 17.48 -2.42 -9.59
N LEU A 107 16.88 -1.41 -8.95
CA LEU A 107 15.72 -0.68 -9.48
C LEU A 107 16.10 0.15 -10.70
N ILE A 108 17.27 0.79 -10.69
CA ILE A 108 17.78 1.57 -11.82
C ILE A 108 18.01 0.65 -13.01
N TRP A 109 18.61 -0.52 -12.80
CA TRP A 109 18.85 -1.50 -13.85
C TRP A 109 17.55 -1.95 -14.53
N GLY A 110 16.48 -2.16 -13.77
CA GLY A 110 15.21 -2.64 -14.29
C GLY A 110 14.15 -1.57 -14.59
N GLN A 111 14.50 -0.28 -14.50
CA GLN A 111 13.55 0.78 -14.86
C GLN A 111 13.24 0.67 -16.35
N HIS A 112 11.94 0.57 -16.67
CA HIS A 112 11.49 0.40 -18.04
C HIS A 112 11.84 1.62 -18.90
N SER A 113 11.88 1.47 -20.23
CA SER A 113 12.22 2.55 -21.17
C SER A 113 11.28 3.76 -21.07
N SER A 114 10.01 3.54 -20.73
CA SER A 114 9.02 4.59 -20.48
C SER A 114 9.20 5.33 -19.14
N GLY A 115 10.01 4.82 -18.21
CA GLY A 115 10.34 5.50 -16.94
C GLY A 115 9.63 4.95 -15.68
N GLY A 116 8.64 4.08 -15.82
CA GLY A 116 8.02 3.37 -14.69
C GLY A 116 8.66 2.00 -14.39
N TRP A 117 8.00 1.21 -13.53
CA TRP A 117 8.42 -0.15 -13.19
C TRP A 117 7.30 -1.17 -13.38
N PRO A 118 7.62 -2.43 -13.78
CA PRO A 118 6.70 -3.57 -13.71
C PRO A 118 6.59 -4.10 -12.27
N TYR A 119 5.72 -5.09 -12.02
CA TYR A 119 5.62 -5.75 -10.70
C TYR A 119 6.91 -6.46 -10.28
N MET A 120 7.66 -7.01 -11.24
CA MET A 120 8.87 -7.77 -10.98
C MET A 120 9.88 -7.64 -12.11
N LEU A 121 11.14 -7.91 -11.76
CA LEU A 121 12.27 -7.94 -12.68
C LEU A 121 12.90 -9.33 -12.68
N ASP A 122 13.52 -9.70 -13.80
CA ASP A 122 14.27 -10.95 -13.92
C ASP A 122 15.67 -10.66 -14.49
N PHE A 123 16.70 -10.90 -13.67
CA PHE A 123 18.09 -10.72 -14.10
C PHE A 123 18.54 -11.72 -15.18
N SER A 124 17.75 -12.77 -15.44
CA SER A 124 17.95 -13.68 -16.59
C SER A 124 17.35 -13.13 -17.89
N GLY A 125 16.75 -11.93 -17.87
CA GLY A 125 16.25 -11.24 -19.05
C GLY A 125 14.80 -11.56 -19.41
N GLU A 126 14.28 -10.80 -20.37
CA GLU A 126 12.86 -10.78 -20.74
C GLU A 126 12.33 -12.13 -21.24
N THR A 127 13.15 -12.91 -21.95
CA THR A 127 12.75 -14.26 -22.40
C THR A 127 12.45 -15.17 -21.20
N SER A 128 13.29 -15.11 -20.16
CA SER A 128 13.09 -15.85 -18.93
C SER A 128 11.80 -15.39 -18.23
N LEU A 129 11.55 -14.08 -18.17
CA LEU A 129 10.33 -13.51 -17.59
C LEU A 129 9.08 -13.97 -18.34
N LYS A 130 9.06 -13.91 -19.68
CA LYS A 130 7.95 -14.41 -20.51
C LYS A 130 7.66 -15.89 -20.30
N GLN A 131 8.70 -16.71 -20.12
CA GLN A 131 8.52 -18.13 -19.76
C GLN A 131 7.86 -18.32 -18.40
N TRP A 132 8.20 -17.47 -17.41
CA TRP A 132 7.55 -17.49 -16.11
C TRP A 132 6.06 -17.12 -16.23
N TYR A 133 5.72 -16.05 -16.94
CA TYR A 133 4.34 -15.67 -17.22
C TYR A 133 3.56 -16.78 -17.93
N SER A 134 4.13 -17.42 -18.95
CA SER A 134 3.49 -18.56 -19.63
C SER A 134 3.21 -19.73 -18.67
N LYS A 135 4.09 -19.94 -17.69
CA LYS A 135 3.91 -20.97 -16.68
C LYS A 135 2.82 -20.62 -15.68
N VAL A 136 2.75 -19.36 -15.23
CA VAL A 136 1.65 -18.83 -14.40
C VAL A 136 0.32 -18.99 -15.10
N GLN A 137 0.23 -18.58 -16.38
CA GLN A 137 -0.97 -18.67 -17.18
C GLN A 137 -1.48 -20.12 -17.31
N LYS A 138 -0.58 -21.08 -17.55
CA LYS A 138 -0.92 -22.52 -17.64
C LYS A 138 -1.29 -23.15 -16.30
N GLY A 139 -0.71 -22.65 -15.21
CA GLY A 139 -0.93 -23.15 -13.86
C GLY A 139 -2.23 -22.66 -13.23
N TYR A 140 -2.94 -21.73 -13.90
CA TYR A 140 -4.16 -21.04 -13.48
C TYR A 140 -4.19 -20.65 -12.00
N ILE A 141 -3.75 -19.42 -11.75
CA ILE A 141 -3.69 -18.85 -10.41
C ILE A 141 -4.90 -17.93 -10.24
N HIS A 142 -5.95 -18.48 -9.63
CA HIS A 142 -7.27 -17.88 -9.52
C HIS A 142 -7.24 -16.44 -8.98
N CYS A 143 -6.50 -16.20 -7.90
CA CYS A 143 -6.57 -14.93 -7.16
C CYS A 143 -5.54 -13.86 -7.60
N ALA A 144 -4.54 -14.19 -8.42
CA ALA A 144 -3.52 -13.23 -8.88
C ALA A 144 -3.56 -13.06 -10.41
N GLN A 145 -4.77 -12.72 -10.90
CA GLN A 145 -5.06 -12.64 -12.34
C GLN A 145 -4.23 -11.56 -13.07
N GLU A 146 -3.66 -10.57 -12.37
CA GLU A 146 -2.73 -9.59 -12.97
C GLU A 146 -1.48 -10.24 -13.58
N HIS A 147 -1.07 -11.40 -13.07
CA HIS A 147 0.14 -12.11 -13.51
C HIS A 147 -0.14 -13.17 -14.58
N ALA A 148 -1.39 -13.31 -15.04
CA ALA A 148 -1.76 -14.25 -16.08
C ALA A 148 -1.36 -13.78 -17.50
N HIS A 149 -0.91 -12.53 -17.64
CA HIS A 149 -0.52 -11.95 -18.92
C HIS A 149 0.74 -11.09 -18.81
N TYR A 150 1.64 -11.24 -19.79
CA TYR A 150 2.82 -10.40 -19.92
C TYR A 150 2.52 -9.22 -20.84
N TYR A 151 2.31 -8.04 -20.26
CA TYR A 151 2.07 -6.80 -20.99
C TYR A 151 3.34 -6.17 -21.57
N GLY A 152 4.51 -6.41 -20.96
CA GLY A 152 5.75 -5.72 -21.34
C GLY A 152 5.76 -4.22 -21.04
N ASN A 153 4.91 -3.76 -20.13
CA ASN A 153 4.79 -2.36 -19.72
C ASN A 153 5.03 -2.17 -18.21
N CYS A 154 4.82 -0.94 -17.73
CA CYS A 154 4.87 -0.58 -16.31
C CYS A 154 3.49 -0.63 -15.67
N THR A 155 3.47 -0.64 -14.34
CA THR A 155 2.24 -0.60 -13.54
C THR A 155 2.37 0.42 -12.41
N TYR A 156 1.27 1.08 -12.09
CA TYR A 156 1.07 1.83 -10.86
C TYR A 156 0.51 0.98 -9.73
N ASP A 157 -0.04 -0.17 -10.08
CA ASP A 157 -0.67 -1.08 -9.15
C ASP A 157 0.29 -1.52 -8.04
N ASP A 158 -0.30 -1.74 -6.86
CA ASP A 158 0.43 -1.99 -5.60
C ASP A 158 1.66 -1.09 -5.40
N ALA A 159 1.53 0.17 -5.82
CA ALA A 159 2.54 1.22 -5.71
C ALA A 159 3.88 0.91 -6.39
N ALA A 160 3.97 -0.04 -7.34
CA ALA A 160 5.24 -0.48 -7.91
C ALA A 160 6.11 0.68 -8.45
N THR A 161 5.50 1.56 -9.26
CA THR A 161 6.19 2.75 -9.78
C THR A 161 6.38 3.82 -8.70
N TYR A 162 5.37 4.05 -7.86
CA TYR A 162 5.41 5.07 -6.80
C TYR A 162 6.52 4.81 -5.78
N ASP A 163 6.58 3.62 -5.20
CA ASP A 163 7.55 3.27 -4.17
C ASP A 163 8.97 3.28 -4.72
N SER A 164 9.16 2.84 -5.96
CA SER A 164 10.45 2.89 -6.66
C SER A 164 10.90 4.34 -6.87
N GLY A 165 10.03 5.20 -7.40
CA GLY A 165 10.31 6.62 -7.62
C GLY A 165 10.61 7.35 -6.31
N MET A 166 9.80 7.14 -5.28
CA MET A 166 9.98 7.77 -3.96
C MET A 166 11.24 7.29 -3.25
N PHE A 167 11.59 6.00 -3.35
CA PHE A 167 12.84 5.50 -2.80
C PHE A 167 14.07 6.10 -3.49
N LEU A 168 14.08 6.19 -4.83
CA LEU A 168 15.17 6.82 -5.56
C LEU A 168 15.26 8.33 -5.30
N LEU A 169 14.11 9.01 -5.12
CA LEU A 169 14.06 10.40 -4.67
C LEU A 169 14.72 10.56 -3.30
N ARG A 170 14.44 9.66 -2.35
CA ARG A 170 15.12 9.63 -1.05
C ARG A 170 16.62 9.45 -1.15
N MET A 171 17.06 8.51 -2.00
CA MET A 171 18.49 8.30 -2.26
C MET A 171 19.15 9.57 -2.80
N TYR A 172 18.51 10.24 -3.77
CA TYR A 172 19.00 11.51 -4.31
C TYR A 172 19.05 12.60 -3.25
N LEU A 173 17.98 12.84 -2.49
CA LEU A 173 17.94 13.90 -1.48
C LEU A 173 18.94 13.67 -0.34
N LEU A 174 19.24 12.41 0.00
CA LEU A 174 20.22 12.07 1.02
C LEU A 174 21.67 12.25 0.55
N THR A 175 21.96 11.89 -0.70
CA THR A 175 23.36 11.77 -1.18
C THR A 175 23.77 12.85 -2.17
N LEU A 176 22.78 13.49 -2.81
CA LEU A 176 22.91 14.40 -3.95
C LEU A 176 23.65 13.79 -5.15
N ASP A 177 23.77 12.47 -5.21
CA ASP A 177 24.41 11.76 -6.32
C ASP A 177 23.49 11.77 -7.56
N PRO A 178 23.93 12.37 -8.68
CA PRO A 178 23.13 12.47 -9.90
C PRO A 178 22.67 11.11 -10.46
N LYS A 179 23.34 10.00 -10.10
CA LYS A 179 22.92 8.67 -10.56
C LYS A 179 21.49 8.30 -10.13
N TYR A 180 21.00 8.88 -9.03
CA TYR A 180 19.63 8.69 -8.57
C TYR A 180 18.66 9.72 -9.14
N LYS A 181 19.15 10.90 -9.52
CA LYS A 181 18.32 11.99 -10.06
C LYS A 181 17.69 11.61 -11.39
N TYR A 182 18.50 11.09 -12.31
CA TYR A 182 18.05 10.76 -13.67
C TYR A 182 16.89 9.74 -13.69
N PRO A 183 16.94 8.61 -12.96
CA PRO A 183 15.79 7.71 -12.82
C PRO A 183 14.53 8.36 -12.26
N VAL A 184 14.66 9.30 -11.31
CA VAL A 184 13.52 10.04 -10.73
C VAL A 184 12.91 10.97 -11.78
N GLU A 185 13.72 11.67 -12.56
CA GLU A 185 13.25 12.51 -13.68
C GLU A 185 12.49 11.69 -14.72
N ARG A 186 12.99 10.50 -15.08
CA ARG A 186 12.27 9.58 -15.98
C ARG A 186 10.95 9.09 -15.40
N CYS A 187 10.89 8.85 -14.10
CA CYS A 187 9.64 8.50 -13.42
C CYS A 187 8.66 9.69 -13.42
N LEU A 188 9.14 10.92 -13.27
CA LEU A 188 8.33 12.12 -13.42
C LEU A 188 7.76 12.22 -14.85
N ASP A 189 8.60 12.08 -15.87
CA ASP A 189 8.14 12.10 -17.27
C ASP A 189 7.09 11.00 -17.53
N PHE A 190 7.30 9.79 -17.04
CA PHE A 190 6.32 8.70 -17.10
C PHE A 190 4.96 9.06 -16.48
N VAL A 191 4.96 9.70 -15.29
CA VAL A 191 3.73 10.14 -14.61
C VAL A 191 3.03 11.26 -15.36
N LEU A 192 3.79 12.19 -15.93
CA LEU A 192 3.25 13.30 -16.71
C LEU A 192 2.63 12.82 -18.03
N GLU A 193 3.33 11.94 -18.75
CA GLU A 193 2.91 11.43 -20.06
C GLU A 193 1.70 10.49 -19.98
N SER A 194 1.61 9.68 -18.93
CA SER A 194 0.52 8.71 -18.77
C SER A 194 -0.77 9.30 -18.20
N GLN A 195 -0.77 10.59 -17.80
CA GLN A 195 -1.95 11.23 -17.23
C GLN A 195 -2.98 11.54 -18.32
N TYR A 196 -4.20 11.04 -18.16
CA TYR A 196 -5.31 11.36 -19.05
C TYR A 196 -5.66 12.85 -19.00
N PRO A 197 -6.22 13.44 -20.08
CA PRO A 197 -6.62 14.86 -20.09
C PRO A 197 -7.47 15.28 -18.88
N ILE A 198 -8.37 14.42 -18.40
CA ILE A 198 -9.22 14.68 -17.22
C ILE A 198 -8.46 14.68 -15.88
N GLY A 199 -7.24 14.14 -15.85
CA GLY A 199 -6.33 14.18 -14.69
C GLY A 199 -6.08 12.84 -14.00
N GLY A 200 -6.80 11.78 -14.37
CA GLY A 200 -6.59 10.43 -13.85
C GLY A 200 -5.46 9.68 -14.55
N TRP A 201 -5.16 8.47 -14.06
CA TRP A 201 -4.13 7.59 -14.62
C TRP A 201 -4.66 6.18 -14.89
N PRO A 202 -4.12 5.47 -15.88
CA PRO A 202 -4.35 4.03 -16.06
C PRO A 202 -3.73 3.23 -14.91
N GLN A 203 -4.10 1.95 -14.76
CA GLN A 203 -3.35 1.04 -13.90
C GLN A 203 -1.97 0.74 -14.51
N ARG A 204 -1.90 0.57 -15.83
CA ARG A 204 -0.66 0.25 -16.56
C ARG A 204 -0.38 1.23 -17.69
N TYR A 205 0.90 1.52 -17.92
CA TYR A 205 1.36 2.36 -19.02
C TYR A 205 2.72 1.90 -19.57
N PRO A 206 3.00 1.94 -20.89
CA PRO A 206 2.10 2.28 -22.01
C PRO A 206 0.79 1.48 -22.03
N LEU A 207 -0.25 2.04 -22.66
CA LEU A 207 -1.60 1.46 -22.66
C LEU A 207 -1.66 0.20 -23.53
N HIS A 208 -2.45 -0.77 -23.06
CA HIS A 208 -2.79 -2.01 -23.77
C HIS A 208 -4.30 -2.20 -23.71
N TYR A 209 -4.82 -2.93 -24.71
CA TYR A 209 -6.27 -3.14 -24.90
C TYR A 209 -6.62 -4.57 -25.30
N GLU A 210 -5.60 -5.41 -25.51
CA GLU A 210 -5.73 -6.72 -26.14
C GLU A 210 -6.04 -7.86 -25.16
N TYR A 211 -5.79 -7.68 -23.85
CA TYR A 211 -6.04 -8.73 -22.86
C TYR A 211 -7.46 -8.65 -22.29
N VAL A 212 -8.42 -8.99 -23.16
CA VAL A 212 -9.85 -8.99 -22.85
C VAL A 212 -10.29 -10.26 -22.12
N LYS A 213 -11.23 -10.12 -21.17
CA LYS A 213 -11.81 -11.25 -20.40
C LYS A 213 -13.27 -11.47 -20.81
N GLY A 214 -13.51 -12.42 -21.70
CA GLY A 214 -14.83 -12.58 -22.33
C GLY A 214 -15.19 -11.32 -23.13
N ASP A 215 -16.39 -10.78 -22.91
CA ASP A 215 -16.87 -9.57 -23.59
C ASP A 215 -16.44 -8.27 -22.88
N LYS A 216 -15.55 -8.37 -21.89
CA LYS A 216 -15.09 -7.23 -21.09
C LYS A 216 -13.80 -6.63 -21.66
N GLU A 217 -13.78 -5.31 -21.79
CA GLU A 217 -12.59 -4.51 -22.12
C GLU A 217 -11.42 -4.77 -21.15
N ASP A 218 -10.19 -4.57 -21.62
CA ASP A 218 -9.01 -4.58 -20.77
C ASP A 218 -9.03 -3.38 -19.81
N TYR A 219 -9.27 -3.68 -18.52
CA TYR A 219 -9.44 -2.68 -17.48
C TYR A 219 -8.16 -1.93 -17.14
N THR A 220 -6.99 -2.42 -17.56
CA THR A 220 -5.70 -1.82 -17.17
C THR A 220 -5.50 -0.41 -17.75
N SER A 221 -6.30 -0.07 -18.76
CA SER A 221 -6.40 1.25 -19.37
C SER A 221 -7.41 2.20 -18.68
N PHE A 222 -8.26 1.72 -17.77
CA PHE A 222 -9.24 2.55 -17.08
C PHE A 222 -8.59 3.53 -16.09
N ILE A 223 -9.26 4.64 -15.79
CA ILE A 223 -8.83 5.53 -14.71
C ILE A 223 -8.90 4.74 -13.40
N THR A 224 -7.75 4.57 -12.75
CA THR A 224 -7.62 3.65 -11.61
C THR A 224 -7.46 4.42 -10.30
N ILE A 225 -8.40 4.19 -9.39
CA ILE A 225 -8.35 4.64 -7.99
C ILE A 225 -7.80 3.52 -7.09
N ASN A 226 -8.04 2.26 -7.50
CA ASN A 226 -7.60 1.05 -6.79
C ASN A 226 -6.12 1.12 -6.36
N ASP A 227 -5.81 0.51 -5.22
CA ASP A 227 -4.47 0.41 -4.62
C ASP A 227 -3.70 1.75 -4.55
N GLY A 228 -4.48 2.84 -4.45
CA GLY A 228 -3.96 4.18 -4.31
C GLY A 228 -3.30 4.74 -5.56
N VAL A 229 -3.48 4.15 -6.76
CA VAL A 229 -2.84 4.62 -8.02
C VAL A 229 -2.97 6.14 -8.18
N HIS A 230 -4.20 6.65 -8.10
CA HIS A 230 -4.47 8.08 -8.21
C HIS A 230 -3.82 8.89 -7.07
N THR A 231 -3.97 8.43 -5.82
CA THR A 231 -3.44 9.10 -4.62
C THR A 231 -1.92 9.15 -4.59
N ASN A 232 -1.26 8.07 -4.99
CA ASN A 232 0.19 7.91 -5.01
C ASN A 232 0.82 8.77 -6.10
N ASN A 233 0.22 8.86 -7.28
CA ASN A 233 0.71 9.75 -8.34
C ASN A 233 0.62 11.23 -7.92
N ILE A 234 -0.46 11.63 -7.23
CA ILE A 234 -0.54 12.96 -6.62
C ILE A 234 0.59 13.16 -5.59
N ASN A 235 0.84 12.18 -4.72
CA ASN A 235 1.88 12.30 -3.69
C ASN A 235 3.28 12.43 -4.31
N PHE A 236 3.57 11.67 -5.37
CA PHE A 236 4.85 11.72 -6.07
C PHE A 236 5.06 13.07 -6.76
N LEU A 237 4.06 13.54 -7.52
CA LEU A 237 4.11 14.86 -8.16
C LEU A 237 4.27 15.98 -7.13
N LEU A 238 3.60 15.89 -5.99
CA LEU A 238 3.76 16.85 -4.90
C LEU A 238 5.18 16.82 -4.34
N ALA A 239 5.78 15.64 -4.17
CA ALA A 239 7.16 15.52 -3.71
C ALA A 239 8.15 16.11 -4.73
N CYS A 240 7.98 15.85 -6.02
CA CYS A 240 8.79 16.48 -7.07
C CYS A 240 8.66 18.00 -7.06
N TYR A 241 7.43 18.53 -6.98
CA TYR A 241 7.18 19.96 -6.93
C TYR A 241 7.85 20.62 -5.72
N THR A 242 7.63 20.07 -4.52
CA THR A 242 8.04 20.69 -3.25
C THR A 242 9.51 20.46 -2.90
N LEU A 243 10.09 19.32 -3.26
CA LEU A 243 11.46 18.95 -2.88
C LEU A 243 12.48 19.17 -3.98
N LEU A 244 12.07 19.13 -5.26
CA LEU A 244 12.95 19.35 -6.41
C LEU A 244 12.69 20.68 -7.11
N GLY A 245 11.59 21.38 -6.80
CA GLY A 245 11.19 22.59 -7.51
C GLY A 245 10.61 22.31 -8.91
N GLU A 246 10.12 21.10 -9.18
CA GLU A 246 9.63 20.71 -10.50
C GLU A 246 8.26 21.31 -10.81
N THR A 247 8.27 22.53 -11.35
CA THR A 247 7.06 23.32 -11.67
C THR A 247 6.15 22.65 -12.71
N ARG A 248 6.70 21.75 -13.55
CA ARG A 248 5.91 20.94 -14.49
C ARG A 248 4.84 20.09 -13.81
N ALA A 249 5.03 19.74 -12.53
CA ALA A 249 4.08 18.93 -11.77
C ALA A 249 2.82 19.69 -11.31
N LEU A 250 2.84 21.03 -11.29
CA LEU A 250 1.78 21.82 -10.67
C LEU A 250 0.42 21.71 -11.38
N GLU A 251 0.42 21.84 -12.72
CA GLU A 251 -0.80 21.73 -13.52
C GLU A 251 -1.38 20.29 -13.50
N PRO A 252 -0.57 19.23 -13.70
CA PRO A 252 -0.98 17.84 -13.51
C PRO A 252 -1.59 17.54 -12.14
N LEU A 253 -1.04 18.11 -11.07
CA LEU A 253 -1.60 18.01 -9.72
C LEU A 253 -3.01 18.63 -9.64
N GLN A 254 -3.20 19.81 -10.23
CA GLN A 254 -4.50 20.49 -10.26
C GLN A 254 -5.54 19.72 -11.08
N ARG A 255 -5.14 19.16 -12.23
CA ARG A 255 -5.98 18.26 -13.02
C ARG A 255 -6.37 17.02 -12.25
N ALA A 256 -5.43 16.35 -11.57
CA ALA A 256 -5.71 15.19 -10.75
C ALA A 256 -6.71 15.49 -9.62
N MET A 257 -6.56 16.63 -8.93
CA MET A 257 -7.54 17.05 -7.92
C MET A 257 -8.94 17.27 -8.52
N THR A 258 -9.02 17.82 -9.73
CA THR A 258 -10.28 18.04 -10.45
C THR A 258 -10.89 16.73 -10.94
N CYS A 259 -10.07 15.76 -11.34
CA CYS A 259 -10.50 14.41 -11.72
C CYS A 259 -11.32 13.76 -10.62
N VAL A 260 -10.90 13.86 -9.35
CA VAL A 260 -11.66 13.28 -8.22
C VAL A 260 -13.08 13.83 -8.14
N LEU A 261 -13.28 15.13 -8.37
CA LEU A 261 -14.61 15.74 -8.40
C LEU A 261 -15.44 15.23 -9.60
N ALA A 262 -14.81 15.10 -10.76
CA ALA A 262 -15.48 14.67 -12.00
C ALA A 262 -15.93 13.20 -11.95
N LEU A 263 -15.20 12.34 -11.25
CA LEU A 263 -15.51 10.91 -11.12
C LEU A 263 -16.62 10.62 -10.09
N GLN A 264 -17.05 11.59 -9.29
CA GLN A 264 -18.08 11.35 -8.28
C GLN A 264 -19.44 11.11 -8.93
N GLY A 265 -20.07 9.98 -8.58
CA GLY A 265 -21.42 9.67 -9.03
C GLY A 265 -22.47 10.73 -8.63
N GLY A 266 -23.60 10.74 -9.33
CA GLY A 266 -24.77 11.55 -8.96
C GLY A 266 -25.56 10.90 -7.81
N LYS A 267 -26.39 11.67 -7.10
CA LYS A 267 -27.35 11.07 -6.16
C LYS A 267 -28.31 10.11 -6.91
N PRO A 268 -28.66 8.96 -6.31
CA PRO A 268 -28.36 8.52 -4.95
C PRO A 268 -27.03 7.75 -4.77
N GLN A 269 -26.20 7.62 -5.83
CA GLN A 269 -24.96 6.85 -5.80
C GLN A 269 -23.72 7.76 -5.86
N ALA A 270 -23.64 8.72 -4.95
CA ALA A 270 -22.58 9.73 -4.93
C ALA A 270 -21.23 9.23 -4.38
N GLY A 271 -20.86 8.00 -4.76
CA GLY A 271 -19.59 7.36 -4.46
C GLY A 271 -18.64 7.35 -5.65
N TRP A 272 -17.56 6.57 -5.50
CA TRP A 272 -16.56 6.31 -6.54
C TRP A 272 -16.40 4.80 -6.75
N ALA A 273 -16.04 4.41 -7.96
CA ALA A 273 -15.65 3.04 -8.29
C ALA A 273 -14.13 2.86 -8.10
N MET A 274 -13.66 1.61 -8.06
CA MET A 274 -12.21 1.36 -8.00
C MET A 274 -11.53 1.66 -9.34
N GLN A 275 -12.26 1.50 -10.44
CA GLN A 275 -11.86 1.86 -11.80
C GLN A 275 -13.00 2.62 -12.46
N HIS A 276 -12.67 3.59 -13.30
CA HIS A 276 -13.63 4.36 -14.10
C HIS A 276 -13.24 4.28 -15.58
N LYS A 277 -14.22 3.95 -16.43
CA LYS A 277 -14.03 3.91 -17.88
C LYS A 277 -13.69 5.30 -18.43
N LEU A 278 -13.15 5.35 -19.64
CA LEU A 278 -12.92 6.58 -20.39
C LEU A 278 -14.09 6.94 -21.31
N ASP A 279 -15.29 6.43 -21.02
CA ASP A 279 -16.50 6.84 -21.72
C ASP A 279 -16.91 8.27 -21.32
N LEU A 280 -17.95 8.81 -21.97
CA LEU A 280 -18.39 10.19 -21.77
C LEU A 280 -18.77 10.51 -20.31
N ASN A 281 -19.17 9.51 -19.53
CA ASN A 281 -19.68 9.68 -18.17
C ASN A 281 -18.70 9.18 -17.10
N TYR A 282 -17.51 8.73 -17.50
CA TYR A 282 -16.56 8.03 -16.64
C TYR A 282 -17.23 6.93 -15.80
N SER A 283 -18.03 6.08 -16.45
CA SER A 283 -18.84 5.08 -15.76
C SER A 283 -17.98 4.10 -14.94
N PRO A 284 -18.50 3.54 -13.83
CA PRO A 284 -17.82 2.49 -13.08
C PRO A 284 -17.33 1.35 -14.00
N GLY A 285 -16.03 1.06 -13.95
CA GLY A 285 -15.39 -0.02 -14.68
C GLY A 285 -15.29 -1.31 -13.84
N HIS A 286 -15.27 -2.46 -14.52
CA HIS A 286 -14.85 -3.72 -13.92
C HIS A 286 -13.33 -3.81 -13.85
N ALA A 287 -12.81 -4.84 -13.17
CA ALA A 287 -11.40 -5.22 -13.23
C ALA A 287 -11.23 -6.74 -13.37
N ARG A 288 -10.67 -7.42 -12.37
CA ARG A 288 -10.58 -8.90 -12.34
C ARG A 288 -11.98 -9.54 -12.36
N ASP A 289 -12.04 -10.85 -12.58
CA ASP A 289 -13.35 -11.52 -12.73
C ASP A 289 -14.23 -11.41 -11.48
N PHE A 290 -13.61 -11.27 -10.31
CA PHE A 290 -14.24 -11.00 -9.02
C PHE A 290 -14.33 -9.50 -8.66
N GLU A 291 -14.08 -8.60 -9.59
CA GLU A 291 -14.17 -7.15 -9.40
C GLU A 291 -15.18 -6.58 -10.41
N PRO A 292 -16.48 -6.65 -10.09
CA PRO A 292 -17.53 -6.20 -10.99
C PRO A 292 -17.51 -4.67 -11.15
N ALA A 293 -18.10 -4.18 -12.24
CA ALA A 293 -18.42 -2.77 -12.37
C ALA A 293 -19.39 -2.34 -11.27
N GLY A 294 -19.01 -1.35 -10.47
CA GLY A 294 -19.82 -0.87 -9.36
C GLY A 294 -19.14 0.20 -8.52
N TYR A 295 -19.93 0.89 -7.71
CA TYR A 295 -19.37 1.82 -6.72
C TYR A 295 -18.79 1.03 -5.55
N ALA A 296 -17.67 1.52 -5.01
CA ALA A 296 -16.92 0.84 -3.96
C ALA A 296 -16.82 1.66 -2.67
N ALA A 297 -17.06 1.00 -1.54
CA ALA A 297 -17.07 1.68 -0.23
C ALA A 297 -15.69 2.22 0.15
N THR A 298 -14.61 1.48 -0.14
CA THR A 298 -13.23 1.91 0.14
C THR A 298 -12.79 3.06 -0.75
N ALA A 299 -13.05 2.98 -2.06
CA ALA A 299 -12.75 4.05 -3.01
C ALA A 299 -13.47 5.34 -2.61
N THR A 300 -14.74 5.24 -2.22
CA THR A 300 -15.52 6.39 -1.74
C THR A 300 -14.91 7.02 -0.48
N ALA A 301 -14.58 6.21 0.53
CA ALA A 301 -13.95 6.70 1.75
C ALA A 301 -12.58 7.33 1.48
N GLU A 302 -11.79 6.78 0.57
CA GLU A 302 -10.50 7.34 0.15
C GLU A 302 -10.67 8.69 -0.56
N MET A 303 -11.60 8.80 -1.52
CA MET A 303 -11.84 10.05 -2.23
C MET A 303 -12.36 11.15 -1.31
N CYS A 304 -13.20 10.84 -0.31
CA CYS A 304 -13.56 11.81 0.74
C CYS A 304 -12.33 12.33 1.49
N ARG A 305 -11.37 11.47 1.85
CA ARG A 305 -10.11 11.90 2.51
C ARG A 305 -9.27 12.78 1.59
N ASN A 306 -9.17 12.42 0.32
CA ASN A 306 -8.44 13.19 -0.68
C ASN A 306 -9.06 14.57 -0.90
N LEU A 307 -10.38 14.66 -1.03
CA LEU A 307 -11.10 15.92 -1.15
C LEU A 307 -10.86 16.83 0.07
N MET A 308 -10.96 16.31 1.29
CA MET A 308 -10.59 17.05 2.51
C MET A 308 -9.12 17.46 2.53
N ARG A 309 -8.22 16.65 1.97
CA ARG A 309 -6.79 16.99 1.82
C ARG A 309 -6.59 18.12 0.81
N PHE A 310 -7.30 18.09 -0.32
CA PHE A 310 -7.23 19.15 -1.34
C PHE A 310 -7.77 20.47 -0.80
N TYR A 311 -8.80 20.44 0.05
CA TYR A 311 -9.24 21.63 0.77
C TYR A 311 -8.14 22.22 1.66
N ARG A 312 -7.41 21.39 2.43
CA ARG A 312 -6.26 21.89 3.21
C ARG A 312 -5.16 22.49 2.34
N TRP A 313 -4.97 21.96 1.13
CA TRP A 313 -3.96 22.48 0.21
C TRP A 313 -4.38 23.76 -0.50
N THR A 314 -5.68 24.01 -0.71
CA THR A 314 -6.14 25.08 -1.60
C THR A 314 -7.02 26.12 -0.91
N GLY A 315 -7.64 25.77 0.21
CA GLY A 315 -8.72 26.53 0.84
C GLY A 315 -9.95 26.68 -0.07
N ASP A 316 -10.08 25.85 -1.11
CA ASP A 316 -11.19 25.92 -2.07
C ASP A 316 -12.35 25.00 -1.63
N THR A 317 -13.46 25.61 -1.25
CA THR A 317 -14.63 24.92 -0.68
C THR A 317 -15.31 23.97 -1.68
N LYS A 318 -15.01 24.06 -2.99
CA LYS A 318 -15.54 23.09 -3.98
C LYS A 318 -15.15 21.64 -3.63
N TYR A 319 -14.01 21.45 -2.98
CA TYR A 319 -13.58 20.11 -2.55
C TYR A 319 -14.39 19.58 -1.37
N LEU A 320 -15.07 20.43 -0.59
CA LEU A 320 -15.94 19.99 0.50
C LEU A 320 -17.39 19.79 0.05
N ALA A 321 -17.82 20.52 -0.98
CA ALA A 321 -19.22 20.72 -1.34
C ALA A 321 -20.05 19.43 -1.46
N ARG A 322 -19.48 18.35 -2.02
CA ARG A 322 -20.18 17.09 -2.28
C ARG A 322 -19.75 15.91 -1.41
N ILE A 323 -18.93 16.14 -0.38
CA ILE A 323 -18.58 15.11 0.60
C ILE A 323 -19.81 14.61 1.37
N PRO A 324 -20.77 15.46 1.80
CA PRO A 324 -21.99 14.98 2.46
C PRO A 324 -22.78 13.97 1.62
N ASP A 325 -22.87 14.16 0.30
CA ASP A 325 -23.54 13.21 -0.59
C ASP A 325 -22.88 11.82 -0.56
N ALA A 326 -21.55 11.77 -0.46
CA ALA A 326 -20.81 10.52 -0.34
C ALA A 326 -21.02 9.85 1.03
N PHE A 327 -21.17 10.63 2.10
CA PHE A 327 -21.55 10.10 3.42
C PHE A 327 -22.96 9.49 3.39
N GLU A 328 -23.93 10.17 2.78
CA GLU A 328 -25.28 9.65 2.58
C GLU A 328 -25.24 8.33 1.78
N PHE A 329 -24.45 8.26 0.72
CA PHE A 329 -24.26 7.03 -0.05
C PHE A 329 -23.70 5.89 0.82
N LEU A 330 -22.61 6.12 1.56
CA LEU A 330 -22.02 5.11 2.44
C LEU A 330 -23.00 4.62 3.52
N GLU A 331 -23.80 5.53 4.09
CA GLU A 331 -24.85 5.17 5.05
C GLU A 331 -25.96 4.35 4.40
N SER A 332 -26.35 4.68 3.17
CA SER A 332 -27.44 4.00 2.47
C SER A 332 -27.11 2.53 2.15
N ILE A 333 -25.83 2.20 1.98
CA ILE A 333 -25.36 0.85 1.66
C ILE A 333 -24.87 0.07 2.89
N ARG A 334 -24.96 0.64 4.09
CA ARG A 334 -24.46 -0.01 5.31
C ARG A 334 -25.27 -1.27 5.63
N TYR A 335 -24.60 -2.30 6.12
CA TYR A 335 -25.28 -3.45 6.71
C TYR A 335 -25.87 -3.08 8.08
N ASN A 336 -27.09 -3.55 8.34
CA ASN A 336 -27.69 -3.49 9.67
C ASN A 336 -27.17 -4.63 10.57
N ASP A 337 -27.52 -4.58 11.87
CA ASP A 337 -27.05 -5.57 12.86
C ASP A 337 -27.42 -7.02 12.52
N ALA A 338 -28.60 -7.23 11.92
CA ALA A 338 -29.04 -8.56 11.51
C ALA A 338 -28.19 -9.10 10.35
N GLN A 339 -27.89 -8.26 9.36
CA GLN A 339 -27.01 -8.62 8.23
C GLN A 339 -25.57 -8.85 8.68
N MET A 340 -25.03 -8.01 9.57
CA MET A 340 -23.70 -8.23 10.14
C MET A 340 -23.61 -9.56 10.90
N LYS A 341 -24.66 -9.90 11.66
CA LYS A 341 -24.76 -11.19 12.35
C LYS A 341 -24.79 -12.36 11.36
N GLN A 342 -25.54 -12.26 10.26
CA GLN A 342 -25.58 -13.27 9.20
C GLN A 342 -24.20 -13.47 8.55
N LEU A 343 -23.47 -12.38 8.32
CA LEU A 343 -22.12 -12.40 7.74
C LEU A 343 -21.03 -12.82 8.75
N GLY A 344 -21.37 -12.98 10.02
CA GLY A 344 -20.40 -13.26 11.09
C GLY A 344 -19.37 -12.15 11.25
N LYS A 345 -19.75 -10.90 11.00
CA LYS A 345 -18.86 -9.72 11.05
C LYS A 345 -19.24 -8.80 12.20
N SER A 346 -18.24 -8.08 12.69
CA SER A 346 -18.40 -6.97 13.61
C SER A 346 -17.44 -5.86 13.21
N VAL A 347 -17.74 -4.64 13.64
CA VAL A 347 -16.93 -3.45 13.37
C VAL A 347 -16.62 -2.72 14.67
N LYS A 348 -15.56 -1.91 14.68
CA LYS A 348 -15.19 -1.12 15.85
C LYS A 348 -16.16 0.06 16.05
N PRO A 349 -16.24 0.66 17.24
CA PRO A 349 -16.97 1.91 17.43
C PRO A 349 -16.54 2.97 16.40
N GLY A 350 -17.50 3.71 15.86
CA GLY A 350 -17.29 4.71 14.79
C GLY A 350 -17.26 4.14 13.37
N GLN A 351 -17.16 2.82 13.21
CA GLN A 351 -17.16 2.16 11.91
C GLN A 351 -18.56 1.68 11.50
N ILE A 352 -18.77 1.61 10.18
CA ILE A 352 -19.88 0.91 9.54
C ILE A 352 -19.34 -0.25 8.70
N LEU A 353 -20.14 -1.30 8.52
CA LEU A 353 -19.83 -2.36 7.56
C LEU A 353 -20.60 -2.12 6.27
N CYS A 354 -19.91 -2.10 5.14
CA CYS A 354 -20.49 -1.95 3.81
C CYS A 354 -20.13 -3.16 2.92
N PRO A 355 -20.91 -3.43 1.86
CA PRO A 355 -20.44 -4.22 0.73
C PRO A 355 -19.15 -3.61 0.16
N THR A 356 -18.26 -4.45 -0.38
CA THR A 356 -17.11 -3.94 -1.14
C THR A 356 -17.58 -3.20 -2.38
N PHE A 357 -18.53 -3.80 -3.11
CA PHE A 357 -19.11 -3.26 -4.33
C PHE A 357 -20.64 -3.21 -4.23
N VAL A 358 -21.24 -2.22 -4.87
CA VAL A 358 -22.68 -2.16 -5.11
C VAL A 358 -23.00 -1.93 -6.58
N GLU A 359 -24.08 -2.54 -7.05
CA GLU A 359 -24.56 -2.46 -8.42
C GLU A 359 -24.94 -1.02 -8.80
N VAL A 360 -24.54 -0.61 -10.02
CA VAL A 360 -24.93 0.68 -10.61
C VAL A 360 -26.44 0.70 -10.85
N GLY A 361 -27.09 1.78 -10.44
CA GLY A 361 -28.52 2.02 -10.54
C GLY A 361 -29.33 1.55 -9.33
N THR A 362 -28.88 0.56 -8.54
CA THR A 362 -29.72 -0.09 -7.52
C THR A 362 -29.17 -0.05 -6.10
N ASN A 363 -27.87 0.19 -5.91
CA ASN A 363 -27.16 0.05 -4.62
C ASN A 363 -27.20 -1.37 -4.01
N ARG A 364 -27.56 -2.40 -4.79
CA ARG A 364 -27.58 -3.78 -4.29
C ARG A 364 -26.15 -4.27 -4.04
N PRO A 365 -25.86 -4.89 -2.88
CA PRO A 365 -24.57 -5.53 -2.63
C PRO A 365 -24.24 -6.56 -3.70
N LEU A 366 -23.00 -6.53 -4.18
CA LEU A 366 -22.45 -7.53 -5.09
C LEU A 366 -21.49 -8.43 -4.32
N TYR A 367 -21.80 -9.73 -4.28
CA TYR A 367 -21.02 -10.74 -3.57
C TYR A 367 -20.18 -11.55 -4.54
N LEU A 368 -19.01 -11.95 -4.06
CA LEU A 368 -17.94 -12.50 -4.90
C LEU A 368 -17.78 -13.97 -4.60
N HIS A 369 -17.86 -14.78 -5.65
CA HIS A 369 -17.83 -16.23 -5.55
C HIS A 369 -16.85 -16.83 -6.53
N ASN A 370 -16.43 -18.05 -6.23
CA ASN A 370 -15.68 -18.86 -7.17
C ASN A 370 -15.98 -20.34 -6.98
N ASP A 371 -15.70 -21.09 -8.03
CA ASP A 371 -15.47 -22.52 -8.01
C ASP A 371 -14.03 -22.78 -8.47
N PRO A 372 -13.59 -24.05 -8.59
CA PRO A 372 -12.25 -24.38 -9.08
C PRO A 372 -11.94 -23.96 -10.51
N ASP A 373 -12.88 -23.43 -11.28
CA ASP A 373 -12.70 -23.09 -12.70
C ASP A 373 -13.08 -21.63 -13.00
N HIS A 374 -14.02 -21.03 -12.25
CA HIS A 374 -14.65 -19.76 -12.59
C HIS A 374 -14.89 -18.85 -11.38
N TYR A 375 -14.98 -17.55 -11.66
CA TYR A 375 -15.51 -16.54 -10.74
C TYR A 375 -16.86 -16.06 -11.25
N TRP A 376 -17.75 -15.73 -10.32
CA TRP A 376 -18.97 -15.00 -10.64
C TRP A 376 -19.35 -14.04 -9.52
N VAL A 377 -20.28 -13.15 -9.86
CA VAL A 377 -20.80 -12.14 -8.95
C VAL A 377 -22.31 -12.23 -8.98
N ASP A 378 -22.92 -12.32 -7.81
CA ASP A 378 -24.37 -12.28 -7.66
C ASP A 378 -24.78 -11.59 -6.34
N TYR A 379 -25.97 -11.90 -5.85
CA TYR A 379 -26.59 -11.28 -4.67
C TYR A 379 -26.64 -12.22 -3.46
N ASP A 380 -26.12 -13.44 -3.57
CA ASP A 380 -26.05 -14.41 -2.49
C ASP A 380 -24.85 -14.09 -1.58
N TYR A 381 -25.09 -13.98 -0.27
CA TYR A 381 -24.02 -13.72 0.69
C TYR A 381 -23.36 -15.00 1.21
N HIS A 382 -23.71 -16.17 0.67
CA HIS A 382 -23.15 -17.47 1.02
C HIS A 382 -22.03 -17.91 0.06
N GLY A 383 -21.09 -18.74 0.52
CA GLY A 383 -20.05 -19.29 -0.36
C GLY A 383 -19.11 -18.23 -0.95
N LEU A 384 -18.78 -17.21 -0.15
CA LEU A 384 -17.92 -16.10 -0.58
C LEU A 384 -16.45 -16.54 -0.71
N ILE A 385 -15.73 -15.94 -1.65
CA ILE A 385 -14.28 -16.13 -1.78
C ILE A 385 -13.53 -15.67 -0.53
N THR A 386 -12.39 -16.31 -0.23
CA THR A 386 -11.61 -16.05 1.00
C THR A 386 -10.42 -15.12 0.82
N HIS A 387 -9.87 -15.03 -0.38
CA HIS A 387 -8.71 -14.18 -0.69
C HIS A 387 -9.07 -12.71 -0.88
N TYR A 388 -10.34 -12.40 -1.15
CA TYR A 388 -10.80 -11.02 -1.32
C TYR A 388 -12.18 -10.81 -0.67
N SER A 389 -12.23 -9.94 0.35
CA SER A 389 -13.45 -9.79 1.14
C SER A 389 -14.58 -9.14 0.33
N SER A 390 -15.81 -9.66 0.45
CA SER A 390 -17.03 -9.00 -0.10
C SER A 390 -17.55 -7.86 0.80
N THR A 391 -16.91 -7.61 1.94
CA THR A 391 -17.28 -6.51 2.86
C THR A 391 -16.09 -5.64 3.25
N ARG A 392 -16.37 -4.40 3.64
CA ARG A 392 -15.40 -3.40 4.09
C ARG A 392 -15.89 -2.69 5.35
N ALA A 393 -15.01 -2.55 6.34
CA ALA A 393 -15.25 -1.71 7.50
C ALA A 393 -14.77 -0.28 7.19
N ILE A 394 -15.66 0.69 7.25
CA ILE A 394 -15.38 2.10 6.96
C ILE A 394 -15.53 2.90 8.25
N ASP A 395 -14.47 3.61 8.64
CA ASP A 395 -14.52 4.57 9.76
C ASP A 395 -15.21 5.87 9.33
N LEU A 396 -16.54 5.79 9.18
CA LEU A 396 -17.35 6.91 8.72
C LEU A 396 -17.41 8.02 9.77
N GLN A 397 -17.36 7.69 11.06
CA GLN A 397 -17.36 8.71 12.11
C GLN A 397 -16.12 9.60 12.00
N SER A 398 -14.92 9.02 11.87
CA SER A 398 -13.70 9.82 11.70
C SER A 398 -13.75 10.71 10.44
N LEU A 399 -14.36 10.24 9.33
CA LEU A 399 -14.54 11.06 8.13
C LEU A 399 -15.46 12.25 8.39
N LYS A 400 -16.57 12.04 9.11
CA LYS A 400 -17.51 13.10 9.47
C LYS A 400 -16.90 14.11 10.44
N ASP A 401 -16.19 13.62 11.45
CA ASP A 401 -15.52 14.47 12.44
C ASP A 401 -14.47 15.37 11.78
N GLU A 402 -13.66 14.80 10.88
CA GLU A 402 -12.68 15.58 10.12
C GLU A 402 -13.36 16.61 9.22
N TYR A 403 -14.43 16.23 8.52
CA TYR A 403 -15.19 17.16 7.70
C TYR A 403 -15.75 18.33 8.51
N GLN A 404 -16.36 18.06 9.68
CA GLN A 404 -16.88 19.11 10.56
C GLN A 404 -15.76 19.98 11.14
N HIS A 405 -14.63 19.38 11.50
CA HIS A 405 -13.45 20.13 11.96
C HIS A 405 -12.97 21.12 10.88
N LEU A 406 -12.86 20.68 9.62
CA LEU A 406 -12.44 21.54 8.52
C LEU A 406 -13.42 22.68 8.23
N LEU A 407 -14.72 22.47 8.44
CA LEU A 407 -15.72 23.53 8.35
C LEU A 407 -15.63 24.56 9.47
N SER A 408 -15.08 24.19 10.63
CA SER A 408 -14.92 25.10 11.77
C SER A 408 -13.70 26.02 11.68
N LEU A 409 -12.75 25.71 10.79
CA LEU A 409 -11.51 26.47 10.64
C LEU A 409 -11.69 27.60 9.62
N SER A 410 -10.99 28.72 9.84
CA SER A 410 -10.81 29.75 8.82
C SER A 410 -9.97 29.25 7.65
N LYS A 411 -10.01 29.95 6.52
CA LYS A 411 -9.20 29.62 5.35
C LYS A 411 -7.70 29.73 5.67
N GLU A 412 -7.33 30.71 6.48
CA GLU A 412 -5.95 30.94 6.92
C GLU A 412 -5.46 29.79 7.80
N GLU A 413 -6.27 29.33 8.74
CA GLU A 413 -5.91 28.19 9.62
C GLU A 413 -5.77 26.89 8.84
N VAL A 414 -6.69 26.61 7.91
CA VAL A 414 -6.71 25.35 7.17
C VAL A 414 -5.56 25.25 6.14
N THR A 415 -5.11 26.40 5.62
CA THR A 415 -4.05 26.48 4.60
C THR A 415 -2.67 26.84 5.17
N LYS A 416 -2.51 26.91 6.49
CA LYS A 416 -1.22 27.26 7.14
C LYS A 416 -0.04 26.38 6.69
N ASP A 417 -0.32 25.10 6.40
CA ASP A 417 0.64 24.10 5.94
C ASP A 417 0.38 23.71 4.46
N SER A 418 -0.26 24.61 3.69
CA SER A 418 -0.58 24.38 2.28
C SER A 418 0.69 24.37 1.41
N PRO A 419 0.92 23.31 0.61
CA PRO A 419 2.05 23.26 -0.31
C PRO A 419 1.95 24.26 -1.48
N PHE A 420 0.83 24.97 -1.61
CA PHE A 420 0.56 25.92 -2.70
C PHE A 420 0.43 27.38 -2.25
N ILE A 421 0.05 27.63 -0.98
CA ILE A 421 -0.37 28.94 -0.48
C ILE A 421 0.42 29.37 0.77
N GLY A 422 0.93 28.42 1.55
CA GLY A 422 1.54 28.70 2.86
C GLY A 422 2.88 29.45 2.78
N GLN A 423 3.18 30.24 3.82
CA GLN A 423 4.50 30.87 4.03
C GLN A 423 5.52 29.92 4.71
N THR A 424 5.06 28.76 5.16
CA THR A 424 5.82 27.78 5.94
C THR A 424 6.65 26.91 5.01
N ASP A 425 7.91 26.63 5.39
CA ASP A 425 8.77 25.71 4.64
C ASP A 425 8.28 24.25 4.78
N ILE A 426 7.31 23.88 3.94
CA ILE A 426 6.74 22.53 3.89
C ILE A 426 7.75 21.54 3.32
N SER A 427 8.77 22.01 2.60
CA SER A 427 9.85 21.14 2.12
C SER A 427 10.56 20.47 3.29
N GLY A 428 10.81 21.19 4.40
CA GLY A 428 11.39 20.61 5.62
C GLY A 428 10.52 19.56 6.29
N THR A 429 9.21 19.77 6.38
CA THR A 429 8.26 18.82 6.99
C THR A 429 8.06 17.58 6.11
N LEU A 430 7.88 17.77 4.81
CA LEU A 430 7.74 16.66 3.87
C LEU A 430 9.03 15.87 3.76
N LEU A 431 10.18 16.55 3.71
CA LEU A 431 11.49 15.91 3.77
C LEU A 431 11.64 15.11 5.07
N SER A 432 11.28 15.68 6.22
CA SER A 432 11.30 14.96 7.50
C SER A 432 10.42 13.71 7.47
N HIS A 433 9.18 13.81 6.96
CA HIS A 433 8.27 12.69 6.85
C HIS A 433 8.78 11.60 5.91
N LEU A 434 9.27 12.01 4.74
CA LEU A 434 9.85 11.14 3.73
C LEU A 434 11.10 10.44 4.28
N MET A 435 11.90 11.14 5.07
CA MET A 435 13.17 10.65 5.58
C MET A 435 13.06 9.84 6.88
N ARG A 436 12.05 10.07 7.72
CA ARG A 436 11.94 9.43 9.05
C ARG A 436 10.69 8.56 9.23
N GLY A 437 9.72 8.63 8.31
CA GLY A 437 8.42 7.96 8.44
C GLY A 437 7.59 8.48 9.62
N LYS A 438 6.43 7.84 9.89
CA LYS A 438 5.64 8.13 11.10
C LYS A 438 6.28 7.45 12.31
N MET A 439 6.64 8.22 13.33
CA MET A 439 7.09 7.68 14.62
C MET A 439 5.91 7.07 15.38
N GLN A 440 6.05 5.80 15.80
CA GLN A 440 5.12 5.12 16.69
C GLN A 440 5.78 4.87 18.05
N GLN A 441 4.98 4.73 19.09
CA GLN A 441 5.47 4.43 20.43
C GLN A 441 6.13 3.05 20.46
N ALA A 442 7.38 2.96 20.93
CA ALA A 442 8.10 1.70 20.88
C ALA A 442 7.62 0.69 21.92
N ASP A 443 7.40 -0.54 21.46
CA ASP A 443 6.98 -1.70 22.25
C ASP A 443 8.19 -2.49 22.76
N THR A 444 8.49 -2.35 24.06
CA THR A 444 9.62 -3.04 24.72
C THR A 444 9.48 -4.57 24.68
N GLN A 445 8.26 -5.11 24.78
CA GLN A 445 8.04 -6.57 24.78
C GLN A 445 8.33 -7.16 23.40
N LYS A 446 7.91 -6.44 22.35
CA LYS A 446 8.22 -6.82 20.98
C LYS A 446 9.73 -6.80 20.70
N VAL A 447 10.45 -5.79 21.19
CA VAL A 447 11.92 -5.74 21.07
C VAL A 447 12.59 -6.94 21.73
N ASP A 448 12.22 -7.30 22.96
CA ASP A 448 12.82 -8.46 23.65
C ASP A 448 12.55 -9.79 22.93
N SER A 449 11.35 -9.92 22.36
CA SER A 449 10.96 -11.07 21.54
C SER A 449 11.82 -11.19 20.29
N LEU A 450 12.03 -10.08 19.56
CA LEU A 450 12.87 -10.04 18.36
C LEU A 450 14.33 -10.38 18.67
N LEU A 451 14.89 -9.83 19.75
CA LEU A 451 16.25 -10.15 20.19
C LEU A 451 16.40 -11.64 20.54
N THR A 452 15.40 -12.23 21.19
CA THR A 452 15.40 -13.66 21.52
C THR A 452 15.40 -14.54 20.27
N ILE A 453 14.67 -14.14 19.23
CA ILE A 453 14.68 -14.83 17.93
C ILE A 453 16.07 -14.71 17.28
N LEU A 454 16.62 -13.50 17.18
CA LEU A 454 17.89 -13.24 16.50
C LEU A 454 19.12 -13.78 17.24
N LYS A 455 18.98 -14.19 18.51
CA LYS A 455 19.99 -14.99 19.22
C LYS A 455 20.05 -16.43 18.70
N LYS A 456 18.93 -16.99 18.24
CA LYS A 456 18.82 -18.39 17.79
C LYS A 456 18.87 -18.55 16.28
N LYS A 457 18.44 -17.53 15.52
CA LYS A 457 18.38 -17.50 14.07
C LYS A 457 19.09 -16.27 13.53
N ASP A 458 19.45 -16.30 12.26
CA ASP A 458 20.05 -15.15 11.57
C ASP A 458 19.01 -14.27 10.85
N TYR A 459 17.74 -14.72 10.84
CA TYR A 459 16.61 -14.03 10.24
C TYR A 459 15.38 -14.06 11.16
N LEU A 460 14.40 -13.21 10.83
CA LEU A 460 13.09 -13.21 11.47
C LEU A 460 12.14 -14.13 10.69
N PRO A 461 11.65 -15.23 11.31
CA PRO A 461 10.85 -16.23 10.62
C PRO A 461 9.43 -15.71 10.38
N GLY A 462 8.91 -16.00 9.20
CA GLY A 462 7.54 -15.72 8.81
C GLY A 462 6.80 -16.97 8.36
N ARG A 463 5.60 -16.75 7.82
CA ARG A 463 4.78 -17.77 7.16
C ARG A 463 4.39 -17.27 5.78
N LEU A 464 4.22 -18.19 4.83
CA LEU A 464 3.66 -17.83 3.53
C LEU A 464 2.27 -17.20 3.71
N PRO A 465 2.00 -16.07 3.03
CA PRO A 465 0.68 -15.45 3.05
C PRO A 465 -0.35 -16.36 2.37
N SER A 466 -1.64 -16.10 2.59
CA SER A 466 -2.73 -16.90 2.00
C SER A 466 -2.63 -16.97 0.49
N VAL A 467 -2.34 -15.86 -0.19
CA VAL A 467 -2.18 -15.81 -1.65
C VAL A 467 -1.11 -16.77 -2.15
N SER A 468 0.05 -16.86 -1.49
CA SER A 468 1.11 -17.81 -1.87
C SER A 468 0.81 -19.25 -1.43
N LYS A 469 -0.11 -19.47 -0.48
CA LYS A 469 -0.57 -20.81 -0.09
C LYS A 469 -1.62 -21.37 -1.04
N GLU A 470 -2.53 -20.51 -1.47
CA GLU A 470 -3.53 -20.82 -2.49
C GLU A 470 -2.86 -21.07 -3.84
N ASN A 471 -1.67 -20.50 -4.05
CA ASN A 471 -0.85 -20.70 -5.24
C ASN A 471 0.54 -21.23 -4.87
N PRO A 472 0.66 -22.51 -4.49
CA PRO A 472 1.91 -23.07 -4.00
C PRO A 472 3.03 -23.05 -5.03
N GLY A 473 2.71 -22.76 -6.30
CA GLY A 473 3.66 -22.53 -7.37
C GLY A 473 3.74 -23.71 -8.34
N PHE A 474 4.92 -23.94 -8.90
CA PHE A 474 5.14 -24.86 -10.01
C PHE A 474 5.68 -26.23 -9.60
N SER A 475 5.79 -26.48 -8.30
CA SER A 475 6.35 -27.70 -7.73
C SER A 475 5.34 -28.41 -6.85
N ASN A 476 5.33 -29.74 -6.93
CA ASN A 476 4.54 -30.60 -6.04
C ASN A 476 5.18 -30.76 -4.64
N ALA A 477 6.34 -30.14 -4.40
CA ALA A 477 6.98 -30.17 -3.10
C ALA A 477 6.11 -29.48 -2.04
N PRO A 478 6.03 -30.02 -0.81
CA PRO A 478 5.32 -29.38 0.28
C PRO A 478 5.78 -27.93 0.49
N LEU A 479 4.84 -27.04 0.81
CA LEU A 479 5.17 -25.68 1.22
C LEU A 479 5.89 -25.71 2.57
N PRO A 480 6.93 -24.88 2.77
CA PRO A 480 7.62 -24.82 4.03
C PRO A 480 6.69 -24.25 5.13
N SER A 481 6.79 -24.80 6.34
CA SER A 481 6.04 -24.32 7.50
C SER A 481 6.57 -22.99 8.06
N GLU A 482 7.82 -22.67 7.74
CA GLU A 482 8.55 -21.45 8.11
C GLU A 482 9.29 -20.91 6.89
N VAL A 483 9.27 -19.59 6.69
CA VAL A 483 10.02 -18.92 5.63
C VAL A 483 10.89 -17.81 6.19
N ILE A 484 11.95 -17.47 5.47
CA ILE A 484 12.65 -16.19 5.61
C ILE A 484 11.73 -15.14 4.99
N SER A 485 11.26 -14.16 5.77
CA SER A 485 10.27 -13.18 5.31
C SER A 485 10.82 -11.76 5.37
N ILE A 486 10.78 -11.04 4.24
CA ILE A 486 11.17 -9.62 4.22
C ILE A 486 10.19 -8.78 5.05
N LYS A 487 8.91 -9.16 5.11
CA LYS A 487 7.90 -8.45 5.89
C LYS A 487 8.25 -8.48 7.38
N GLU A 488 8.60 -9.66 7.89
CA GLU A 488 9.02 -9.81 9.28
C GLU A 488 10.36 -9.10 9.56
N TYR A 489 11.30 -9.15 8.60
CA TYR A 489 12.51 -8.34 8.67
C TYR A 489 12.20 -6.84 8.79
N MET A 490 11.42 -6.28 7.86
CA MET A 490 11.07 -4.86 7.84
C MET A 490 10.32 -4.42 9.10
N ASN A 491 9.38 -5.23 9.58
CA ASN A 491 8.64 -4.99 10.83
C ASN A 491 9.58 -5.01 12.05
N GLY A 492 10.50 -5.96 12.09
CA GLY A 492 11.48 -6.09 13.18
C GLY A 492 12.43 -4.91 13.20
N MET A 493 13.00 -4.54 12.05
CA MET A 493 13.88 -3.37 11.91
C MET A 493 13.17 -2.07 12.28
N SER A 494 11.93 -1.88 11.82
CA SER A 494 11.13 -0.71 12.19
C SER A 494 10.87 -0.63 13.69
N THR A 495 10.60 -1.78 14.33
CA THR A 495 10.41 -1.86 15.79
C THR A 495 11.70 -1.48 16.52
N PHE A 496 12.86 -1.96 16.08
CA PHE A 496 14.16 -1.59 16.64
C PHE A 496 14.49 -0.10 16.46
N ILE A 497 14.23 0.44 15.27
CA ILE A 497 14.45 1.86 14.96
C ILE A 497 13.59 2.74 15.87
N GLN A 498 12.30 2.42 16.02
CA GLN A 498 11.39 3.14 16.92
C GLN A 498 11.89 3.10 18.37
N TYR A 499 12.41 1.96 18.84
CA TYR A 499 12.93 1.83 20.20
C TYR A 499 14.18 2.69 20.43
N LEU A 500 15.09 2.74 19.46
CA LEU A 500 16.33 3.50 19.54
C LEU A 500 16.15 5.01 19.34
N THR A 501 14.97 5.45 18.88
CA THR A 501 14.63 6.88 18.70
C THR A 501 13.96 7.47 19.96
N LYS A 502 13.70 6.65 21.00
CA LYS A 502 13.33 7.13 22.34
C LYS A 502 14.51 7.84 22.99
#